data_AF-A0A3P3U0A7-F1
#
_entry.id   AF-A0A3P3U0A7-F1
#
_cell.length_a   1.000
_cell.length_b   1.000
_cell.length_c   1.000
_cell.angle_alpha   90.00
_cell.angle_beta   90.00
_cell.angle_gamma   90.00
#
_symmetry.space_group_name_H-M   'P 1'
#
loop_
_entity.id
_entity.type
_entity.pdbx_description
1 polymer ?
#
loop_
_entity_poly.entity_id
_entity_poly.type
_entity_poly.pdbx_seq_one_letter_code
_entity_poly.pdbx_strand_id
1 'polypeptide(L)' 'MARTVVSRVGEILKRRGMTQLQLAEKTELRPSTISEIVRDSRTVINKEHLAKIADALEIDDISELIILEKE' A
#
# COMPACT_ATOMS: atom_id res chain seq x y z
N MET A 1 0.71 25.65 -2.94
CA MET A 1 0.25 24.30 -3.33
C MET A 1 0.86 23.32 -2.35
N ALA A 2 0.03 22.72 -1.51
CA ALA A 2 0.47 21.63 -0.64
C ALA A 2 0.56 20.34 -1.46
N ARG A 3 1.44 19.43 -1.05
CA ARG A 3 1.52 18.09 -1.60
C ARG A 3 1.18 17.09 -0.51
N THR A 4 0.56 15.99 -0.88
CA THR A 4 0.35 14.85 0.00
C THR A 4 0.94 13.57 -0.60
N VAL A 5 1.32 12.64 0.26
CA VAL A 5 1.79 11.31 -0.14
C VAL A 5 0.60 10.37 -0.08
N VAL A 6 0.31 9.65 -1.17
CA VAL A 6 -0.85 8.77 -1.28
C VAL A 6 -0.43 7.34 -1.59
N SER A 7 -1.01 6.39 -0.86
CA SER A 7 -0.91 4.95 -1.13
C SER A 7 -1.83 4.51 -2.27
N ARG A 8 -1.28 3.81 -3.27
CA ARG A 8 -2.03 3.19 -4.38
C ARG A 8 -2.30 1.69 -4.19
N VAL A 9 -1.97 1.14 -3.02
CA VAL A 9 -2.12 -0.30 -2.72
C VAL A 9 -3.56 -0.76 -2.97
N GLY A 10 -4.55 0.05 -2.59
CA GLY A 10 -5.98 -0.27 -2.82
C GLY A 10 -6.33 -0.45 -4.30
N GLU A 11 -5.80 0.42 -5.16
CA GLU A 11 -6.02 0.32 -6.61
C GLU A 11 -5.35 -0.91 -7.20
N ILE A 12 -4.13 -1.21 -6.77
CA ILE A 12 -3.37 -2.37 -7.24
C ILE A 12 -4.13 -3.65 -6.91
N LEU A 13 -4.63 -3.78 -5.68
CA LEU A 13 -5.45 -4.91 -5.26
C LEU A 13 -6.69 -5.06 -6.13
N LYS A 14 -7.41 -3.96 -6.40
CA LYS A 14 -8.59 -3.97 -7.29
C LYS A 14 -8.24 -4.40 -8.72
N ARG A 15 -7.14 -3.87 -9.29
CA ARG A 15 -6.67 -4.24 -10.63
C ARG A 15 -6.27 -5.71 -10.73
N ARG A 16 -5.73 -6.28 -9.65
CA ARG A 16 -5.29 -7.68 -9.57
C ARG A 16 -6.37 -8.66 -9.07
N GLY A 17 -7.59 -8.19 -8.80
CA GLY A 17 -8.67 -9.03 -8.26
C GLY A 17 -8.33 -9.64 -6.89
N MET A 18 -7.48 -8.98 -6.11
CA MET A 18 -6.93 -9.48 -4.86
C MET A 18 -7.58 -8.80 -3.66
N THR A 19 -7.85 -9.56 -2.60
CA THR A 19 -8.46 -9.05 -1.37
C THR A 19 -7.40 -8.49 -0.40
N GLN A 20 -7.82 -7.61 0.51
CA GLN A 20 -6.96 -7.13 1.60
C GLN A 20 -6.49 -8.27 2.51
N LEU A 21 -7.34 -9.29 2.72
CA LEU A 21 -7.01 -10.45 3.54
C LEU A 21 -5.88 -11.27 2.91
N GLN A 22 -5.96 -11.54 1.61
CA GLN A 22 -4.89 -12.23 0.88
C GLN A 22 -3.57 -11.46 0.93
N LEU A 23 -3.60 -10.12 0.89
CA LEU A 23 -2.37 -9.32 1.03
C LEU A 23 -1.83 -9.40 2.46
N ALA A 24 -2.69 -9.36 3.47
CA ALA A 24 -2.30 -9.51 4.86
C ALA A 24 -1.60 -10.85 5.10
N GLU A 25 -2.13 -11.93 4.56
CA GLU A 25 -1.54 -13.27 4.61
C GLU A 25 -0.18 -13.33 3.92
N LYS A 26 -0.06 -12.81 2.68
CA LYS A 26 1.21 -12.82 1.93
C LYS A 26 2.32 -11.99 2.59
N THR A 27 1.95 -10.91 3.26
CA THR A 27 2.91 -9.97 3.88
C THR A 27 3.19 -10.29 5.34
N GLU A 28 2.43 -11.23 5.93
CA GLU A 28 2.39 -11.50 7.37
C GLU A 28 2.09 -10.25 8.21
N LEU A 29 1.37 -9.28 7.62
CA LEU A 29 0.92 -8.08 8.31
C LEU A 29 -0.50 -8.29 8.83
N ARG A 30 -0.83 -7.60 9.92
CA ARG A 30 -2.20 -7.66 10.46
C ARG A 30 -3.20 -7.12 9.42
N PRO A 31 -4.39 -7.72 9.27
CA PRO A 31 -5.43 -7.19 8.38
C PRO A 31 -5.75 -5.71 8.63
N SER A 32 -5.75 -5.25 9.89
CA SER A 32 -5.91 -3.83 10.22
C SER A 32 -4.82 -2.93 9.63
N THR A 33 -3.57 -3.43 9.59
CA THR A 33 -2.44 -2.71 9.00
C THR A 33 -2.59 -2.56 7.49
N ILE A 34 -2.96 -3.63 6.79
CA ILE A 34 -3.29 -3.55 5.36
C ILE A 34 -4.46 -2.59 5.13
N SER A 35 -5.50 -2.69 5.95
CA SER A 35 -6.71 -1.87 5.82
C SER A 35 -6.43 -0.38 5.98
N GLU A 36 -5.56 0.00 6.92
CA GLU A 36 -5.12 1.38 7.11
C GLU A 36 -4.23 1.89 5.97
N ILE A 37 -3.38 1.03 5.38
CA ILE A 37 -2.57 1.38 4.20
C ILE A 37 -3.43 1.54 2.95
N VAL A 38 -4.46 0.71 2.78
CA VAL A 38 -5.38 0.79 1.64
C VAL A 38 -6.31 1.98 1.73
N ARG A 39 -6.72 2.37 2.95
CA ARG A 39 -7.52 3.59 3.17
C ARG A 39 -6.69 4.88 3.17
N ASP A 40 -5.36 4.76 3.10
CA ASP A 40 -4.42 5.88 3.19
C ASP A 40 -4.67 6.77 4.43
N SER A 41 -5.15 6.18 5.52
CA SER A 41 -5.61 6.94 6.70
C SER A 41 -4.48 7.27 7.68
N ARG A 42 -3.22 6.99 7.32
CA ARG A 42 -2.04 7.15 8.18
C ARG A 42 -1.15 8.26 7.64
N THR A 43 -0.61 9.09 8.55
CA THR A 43 0.43 10.07 8.21
C THR A 43 1.83 9.46 8.14
N VAL A 44 1.99 8.22 8.60
CA VAL A 44 3.28 7.51 8.65
C VAL A 44 3.17 6.19 7.90
N ILE A 45 4.13 5.96 7.01
CA ILE A 45 4.33 4.70 6.30
C ILE A 45 5.62 4.06 6.81
N ASN A 46 5.51 2.84 7.33
CA ASN A 46 6.67 2.06 7.76
C ASN A 46 7.34 1.43 6.52
N LYS A 47 8.64 1.69 6.35
CA LYS A 47 9.44 1.17 5.24
C LYS A 47 9.51 -0.37 5.15
N GLU A 48 9.49 -1.08 6.27
CA GLU A 48 9.47 -2.56 6.30
C GLU A 48 8.12 -3.08 5.82
N HIS A 49 7.02 -2.43 6.21
CA HIS A 49 5.70 -2.80 5.68
C HIS A 49 5.63 -2.54 4.17
N LEU A 50 6.19 -1.43 3.71
CA LEU A 50 6.21 -1.08 2.29
C LEU A 50 7.04 -2.10 1.48
N ALA A 51 8.21 -2.49 1.98
CA ALA A 51 9.03 -3.53 1.36
C ALA A 51 8.29 -4.88 1.30
N LYS A 52 7.68 -5.32 2.40
CA LYS A 52 6.86 -6.55 2.42
C LYS A 52 5.72 -6.51 1.40
N ILE A 53 5.06 -5.37 1.26
CA ILE A 53 3.98 -5.19 0.29
C ILE A 53 4.54 -5.21 -1.14
N ALA A 54 5.69 -4.58 -1.38
CA ALA A 54 6.37 -4.61 -2.66
C ALA A 54 6.73 -6.05 -3.06
N ASP A 55 7.34 -6.81 -2.16
CA ASP A 55 7.69 -8.23 -2.38
C ASP A 55 6.43 -9.08 -2.64
N ALA A 56 5.39 -8.93 -1.81
CA ALA A 56 4.15 -9.69 -1.95
C ALA A 56 3.37 -9.39 -3.23
N LEU A 57 3.59 -8.22 -3.82
CA LEU A 57 2.99 -7.77 -5.07
C LEU A 57 3.97 -7.84 -6.24
N GLU A 58 5.20 -8.34 -6.06
CA GLU A 58 6.21 -8.40 -7.13
C GLU A 58 6.38 -7.04 -7.82
N ILE A 59 6.59 -5.99 -7.03
CA ILE A 59 6.76 -4.61 -7.50
C ILE A 59 8.16 -4.12 -7.13
N ASP A 60 8.95 -3.78 -8.14
CA ASP A 60 10.31 -3.26 -7.95
C ASP A 60 10.36 -1.73 -7.91
N ASP A 61 9.39 -1.04 -8.51
CA ASP A 61 9.30 0.41 -8.49
C ASP A 61 8.32 0.90 -7.41
N ILE A 62 8.86 1.54 -6.37
CA ILE A 62 8.08 2.16 -5.29
C ILE A 62 7.06 3.18 -5.79
N SER A 63 7.29 3.81 -6.94
CA SER A 63 6.34 4.75 -7.57
C SER A 63 5.03 4.07 -7.96
N GLU A 64 5.03 2.73 -8.08
CA GLU A 64 3.82 1.94 -8.26
C GLU A 64 2.91 1.99 -7.02
N LEU A 65 3.52 1.92 -5.83
CA LEU A 65 2.85 1.85 -4.53
C LEU A 65 2.51 3.21 -3.94
N ILE A 66 3.37 4.21 -4.14
CA ILE A 66 3.30 5.52 -3.49
C ILE A 66 3.45 6.63 -4.53
N ILE A 67 2.60 7.66 -4.43
CA ILE A 67 2.69 8.85 -5.28
C ILE A 67 2.62 10.14 -4.46
N LEU A 68 2.99 11.25 -5.10
CA LEU A 68 2.71 12.59 -4.62
C LEU A 68 1.52 13.17 -5.39
N GLU A 69 0.51 13.62 -4.67
CA GLU A 69 -0.61 14.38 -5.22
C GLU A 69 -0.48 15.86 -4.86
N LYS A 70 -0.98 16.72 -5.75
CA LYS A 70 -1.10 18.17 -5.50
C LYS A 70 -2.55 18.48 -5.16
N GLU A 71 -2.74 19.29 -4.14
CA GLU A 71 -4.01 20.02 -3.91
C GLU A 71 -4.15 21.22 -4.87
#